data_AF-A0A354DJK4-F1
#
_entry.id   AF-A0A354DJK4-F1
#
_cell.length_a   1.000
_cell.length_b   1.000
_cell.length_c   1.000
_cell.angle_alpha   90.00
_cell.angle_beta   90.00
_cell.angle_gamma   90.00
#
_symmetry.space_group_name_H-M   'P 1'
#
loop_
_entity.id
_entity.type
_entity.pdbx_description
1 polymer ?
#
loop_
_entity_poly.entity_id
_entity_poly.type
_entity_poly.pdbx_seq_one_letter_code
_entity_poly.pdbx_strand_id
1 'polypeptide(L)'
;MRKLVYLISALLTVTLFVQIFTPTQKIQAQTAKKIWDQPYPATIRVAVRESRPGGEPDPRGRILYVMSIPFESYIRNVLPNEWLPSWHPESLKAGAMAIKMFGWFHAYNPIEQDNQLFHVDNTVNFQVYRDGTDIPRTNAAFDEIRTLAYIEKDDDLVELFYRAGYPNQANYQYKNAQKMSQNGSHFLADKQNYNMLQILQFYYEGRKLIQIP
;
A
#
# COMPACT_ATOMS: atom_id res chain seq x y z
N MET A 1 -81.31 15.35 -39.08
CA MET A 1 -81.51 16.46 -38.11
C MET A 1 -80.65 16.18 -36.88
N ARG A 2 -80.04 17.25 -36.34
CA ARG A 2 -79.14 17.35 -35.16
C ARG A 2 -77.67 16.97 -35.37
N LYS A 3 -76.87 18.04 -35.42
CA LYS A 3 -75.42 18.14 -35.32
C LYS A 3 -74.94 17.59 -33.97
N LEU A 4 -73.79 16.92 -33.96
CA LEU A 4 -72.96 16.83 -32.75
C LEU A 4 -71.49 16.97 -33.16
N VAL A 5 -70.93 18.12 -32.78
CA VAL A 5 -69.53 18.48 -32.90
C VAL A 5 -68.82 17.82 -31.72
N TYR A 6 -67.78 17.03 -31.98
CA TYR A 6 -66.81 16.66 -30.95
C TYR A 6 -65.44 17.24 -31.31
N LEU A 7 -65.10 18.27 -30.54
CA LEU A 7 -63.77 18.83 -30.36
C LEU A 7 -62.93 17.78 -29.61
N ILE A 8 -61.82 17.32 -30.17
CA ILE A 8 -60.78 16.63 -29.40
C ILE A 8 -59.53 17.48 -29.49
N SER A 9 -59.30 18.19 -28.38
CA SER A 9 -58.15 19.03 -28.10
C SER A 9 -56.88 18.17 -28.02
N ALA A 10 -55.85 18.56 -28.77
CA ALA A 10 -54.50 18.02 -28.60
C ALA A 10 -53.90 18.58 -27.30
N LEU A 11 -53.72 17.71 -26.29
CA LEU A 11 -52.93 18.03 -25.11
C LEU A 11 -51.44 17.78 -25.43
N LEU A 12 -50.68 18.84 -25.66
CA LEU A 12 -49.22 18.79 -25.63
C LEU A 12 -48.79 18.87 -24.16
N THR A 13 -48.39 17.75 -23.57
CA THR A 13 -47.71 17.75 -22.27
C THR A 13 -46.24 18.11 -22.48
N VAL A 14 -45.88 19.34 -22.14
CA VAL A 14 -44.48 19.76 -21.98
C VAL A 14 -43.99 19.22 -20.65
N THR A 15 -43.20 18.14 -20.67
CA THR A 15 -42.48 17.67 -19.50
C THR A 15 -41.28 18.57 -19.24
N LEU A 16 -41.37 19.39 -18.19
CA LEU A 16 -40.26 20.20 -17.69
C LEU A 16 -39.26 19.27 -16.99
N PHE A 17 -38.13 18.97 -17.64
CA PHE A 17 -37.00 18.31 -16.99
C PHE A 17 -36.35 19.30 -16.01
N VAL A 18 -36.65 19.17 -14.72
CA VAL A 18 -35.86 19.80 -13.67
C VAL A 18 -34.55 19.01 -13.58
N GLN A 19 -33.48 19.54 -14.16
CA GLN A 19 -32.14 19.04 -13.90
C GLN A 19 -31.78 19.37 -12.46
N ILE A 20 -31.90 18.38 -11.58
CA ILE A 20 -31.37 18.45 -10.23
C ILE A 20 -29.84 18.43 -10.37
N PHE A 21 -29.22 19.60 -10.32
CA PHE A 21 -27.78 19.72 -10.13
C PHE A 21 -27.45 19.21 -8.73
N THR A 22 -27.06 17.94 -8.63
CA THR A 22 -26.35 17.45 -7.44
C THR A 22 -25.02 18.19 -7.39
N PRO A 23 -24.68 18.94 -6.32
CA PRO A 23 -23.36 19.51 -6.20
C PRO A 23 -22.34 18.37 -6.21
N THR A 24 -21.41 18.42 -7.16
CA THR A 24 -20.24 17.56 -7.18
C THR A 24 -19.57 17.65 -5.81
N GLN A 25 -19.50 16.53 -5.08
CA GLN A 25 -18.68 16.46 -3.88
C GLN A 25 -17.27 16.85 -4.28
N LYS A 26 -16.79 18.00 -3.78
CA LYS A 26 -15.38 18.33 -3.84
C LYS A 26 -14.68 17.25 -3.03
N ILE A 27 -13.99 16.33 -3.71
CA ILE A 27 -13.00 15.48 -3.06
C ILE A 27 -11.97 16.45 -2.51
N GLN A 28 -12.00 16.72 -1.21
CA GLN A 28 -10.88 17.34 -0.53
C GLN A 28 -9.74 16.33 -0.65
N ALA A 29 -8.79 16.59 -1.54
CA ALA A 29 -7.51 15.91 -1.51
C ALA A 29 -6.97 16.06 -0.09
N GLN A 30 -6.89 14.95 0.63
CA GLN A 30 -6.33 14.93 1.98
C GLN A 30 -4.89 15.46 1.85
N THR A 31 -4.58 16.56 2.54
CA THR A 31 -3.25 17.16 2.45
C THR A 31 -2.21 16.11 2.81
N ALA A 32 -1.21 15.92 1.94
CA ALA A 32 -0.17 14.94 2.16
C ALA A 32 0.56 15.24 3.48
N LYS A 33 0.87 14.18 4.24
CA LYS A 33 1.51 14.29 5.55
C LYS A 33 3.02 14.38 5.35
N LYS A 34 3.68 15.36 5.97
CA LYS A 34 5.14 15.50 5.87
C LYS A 34 5.85 14.54 6.82
N ILE A 35 6.95 13.94 6.38
CA ILE A 35 7.69 12.97 7.21
C ILE A 35 8.21 13.59 8.51
N TRP A 36 8.57 14.87 8.50
CA TRP A 36 9.11 15.56 9.69
C TRP A 36 8.05 15.80 10.77
N ASP A 37 6.77 15.78 10.41
CA ASP A 37 5.64 15.87 11.34
C ASP A 37 5.14 14.49 11.80
N GLN A 38 5.59 13.42 11.14
CA GLN A 38 5.19 12.04 11.38
C GLN A 38 6.41 11.21 11.81
N PRO A 39 6.78 11.22 13.11
CA PRO A 39 8.00 10.57 13.57
C PRO A 39 8.03 9.08 13.22
N TYR A 40 9.21 8.47 13.33
CA TYR A 40 9.34 7.03 13.13
C TYR A 40 8.41 6.28 14.12
N PRO A 41 7.47 5.43 13.64
CA PRO A 41 6.47 4.84 14.52
C PRO A 41 7.13 3.96 15.59
N ALA A 42 6.72 4.13 16.84
CA ALA A 42 7.14 3.21 17.91
C ALA A 42 6.45 1.85 17.75
N THR A 43 5.18 1.86 17.35
CA THR A 43 4.33 0.67 17.23
C THR A 43 3.46 0.71 15.97
N ILE A 44 3.01 -0.45 15.52
CA ILE A 44 2.00 -0.61 14.48
C ILE A 44 0.86 -1.53 14.96
N ARG A 45 -0.37 -1.18 14.59
CA ARG A 45 -1.58 -1.94 14.92
C ARG A 45 -1.90 -2.90 13.79
N VAL A 46 -1.76 -4.20 14.05
CA VAL A 46 -1.99 -5.26 13.06
C VAL A 46 -3.30 -5.99 13.37
N ALA A 47 -4.26 -5.90 12.46
CA ALA A 47 -5.47 -6.72 12.49
C ALA A 47 -5.14 -8.18 12.15
N VAL A 48 -5.51 -9.10 13.03
CA VAL A 48 -5.36 -10.54 12.83
C VAL A 48 -6.66 -11.09 12.26
N ARG A 49 -6.62 -11.59 11.02
CA ARG A 49 -7.78 -12.19 10.37
C ARG A 49 -7.90 -13.68 10.64
N GLU A 50 -9.13 -14.18 10.52
CA GLU A 50 -9.42 -15.61 10.46
C GLU A 50 -8.57 -16.32 9.41
N SER A 51 -8.07 -17.50 9.74
CA SER A 51 -7.34 -18.34 8.79
C SER A 51 -8.27 -19.20 7.94
N ARG A 52 -7.84 -19.46 6.70
CA ARG A 52 -8.41 -20.49 5.82
C ARG A 52 -8.12 -21.89 6.38
N PRO A 53 -8.85 -22.92 5.93
CA PRO A 53 -8.40 -24.29 6.07
C PRO A 53 -6.95 -24.43 5.55
N GLY A 54 -6.03 -24.81 6.43
CA GLY A 54 -4.58 -24.82 6.14
C GLY A 54 -3.76 -23.80 6.95
N GLY A 55 -4.39 -22.93 7.73
CA GLY A 55 -3.73 -22.06 8.72
C GLY A 55 -3.31 -20.68 8.20
N GLU A 56 -3.31 -20.48 6.89
CA GLU A 56 -3.03 -19.20 6.24
C GLU A 56 -4.11 -18.15 6.52
N PRO A 57 -3.76 -16.93 6.96
CA PRO A 57 -4.72 -15.84 7.14
C PRO A 57 -5.53 -15.58 5.87
N ASP A 58 -6.86 -15.49 5.99
CA ASP A 58 -7.74 -15.18 4.87
C ASP A 58 -7.88 -13.65 4.70
N PRO A 59 -7.48 -13.07 3.56
CA PRO A 59 -7.73 -11.66 3.26
C PRO A 59 -9.21 -11.27 3.28
N ARG A 60 -10.12 -12.24 3.19
CA ARG A 60 -11.58 -12.05 3.30
C ARG A 60 -12.15 -12.49 4.65
N GLY A 61 -11.30 -13.00 5.53
CA GLY A 61 -11.69 -13.45 6.87
C GLY A 61 -12.08 -12.26 7.75
N ARG A 62 -12.93 -12.53 8.74
CA ARG A 62 -13.27 -11.53 9.75
C ARG A 62 -12.02 -11.16 10.54
N ILE A 63 -11.97 -9.93 11.04
CA ILE A 63 -10.93 -9.54 11.98
C ILE A 63 -11.27 -10.15 13.35
N LEU A 64 -10.36 -10.93 13.90
CA LEU A 64 -10.50 -11.56 15.21
C LEU A 64 -10.14 -10.59 16.32
N TYR A 65 -9.00 -9.92 16.18
CA TYR A 65 -8.48 -8.92 17.13
C TYR A 65 -7.41 -8.06 16.47
N VAL A 66 -7.02 -6.96 17.14
CA VAL A 66 -5.92 -6.08 16.72
C VAL A 66 -4.80 -6.15 17.75
N MET A 67 -3.58 -6.46 17.29
CA MET A 67 -2.37 -6.40 18.10
C MET A 67 -1.67 -5.06 17.94
N SER A 68 -1.02 -4.57 18.99
CA SER A 68 -0.05 -3.47 18.90
C SER A 68 1.34 -4.05 19.09
N ILE A 69 2.21 -3.92 18.10
CA ILE A 69 3.56 -4.49 18.11
C ILE A 69 4.62 -3.43 17.82
N PRO A 70 5.86 -3.58 18.31
CA PRO A 70 6.95 -2.68 17.97
C PRO A 70 7.13 -2.62 16.44
N PHE A 71 7.30 -1.42 15.91
CA PHE A 71 7.28 -1.23 14.45
C PHE A 71 8.46 -1.91 13.75
N GLU A 72 9.66 -1.88 14.34
CA GLU A 72 10.80 -2.61 13.78
C GLU A 72 10.59 -4.13 13.82
N SER A 73 9.99 -4.65 14.89
CA SER A 73 9.64 -6.08 14.98
C SER A 73 8.64 -6.49 13.89
N TYR A 74 7.67 -5.63 13.57
CA TYR A 74 6.79 -5.85 12.43
C TYR A 74 7.57 -5.99 11.12
N ILE A 75 8.47 -5.04 10.82
CA ILE A 75 9.25 -5.06 9.57
C ILE A 75 10.11 -6.33 9.47
N ARG A 76 10.78 -6.71 10.56
CA ARG A 76 11.61 -7.92 10.64
C ARG A 76 10.81 -9.21 10.40
N ASN A 77 9.55 -9.24 10.83
CA ASN A 77 8.65 -10.37 10.66
C ASN A 77 7.87 -10.34 9.32
N VAL A 78 7.78 -9.20 8.64
CA VAL A 78 7.18 -9.12 7.30
C VAL A 78 8.19 -9.48 6.21
N LEU A 79 9.42 -8.96 6.32
CA LEU A 79 10.42 -9.08 5.27
C LEU A 79 10.69 -10.53 4.79
N PRO A 80 10.86 -11.55 5.65
CA PRO A 80 11.09 -12.91 5.18
C PRO A 80 9.85 -13.59 4.56
N ASN A 81 8.65 -13.02 4.74
CA ASN A 81 7.40 -13.50 4.15
C ASN A 81 7.08 -12.82 2.81
N GLU A 82 7.68 -11.67 2.54
CA GLU A 82 7.45 -10.88 1.32
C GLU A 82 8.64 -10.95 0.34
N TRP A 83 9.86 -11.05 0.85
CA TRP A 83 11.07 -11.25 0.05
C TRP A 83 11.70 -12.59 0.42
N LEU A 84 11.99 -13.41 -0.58
CA LEU A 84 12.66 -14.69 -0.36
C LEU A 84 14.03 -14.43 0.29
N PRO A 85 14.32 -15.01 1.47
CA PRO A 85 15.56 -14.74 2.19
C PRO A 85 16.83 -15.00 1.38
N SER A 86 16.80 -15.96 0.45
CA SER A 86 17.92 -16.32 -0.41
C SER A 86 18.25 -15.28 -1.49
N TRP A 87 17.37 -14.30 -1.72
CA TRP A 87 17.60 -13.29 -2.74
C TRP A 87 18.79 -12.37 -2.44
N HIS A 88 19.19 -11.64 -3.47
CA HIS A 88 20.33 -10.74 -3.44
C HIS A 88 20.20 -9.70 -2.31
N PRO A 89 21.25 -9.41 -1.51
CA PRO A 89 21.16 -8.49 -0.37
C PRO A 89 20.59 -7.10 -0.72
N GLU A 90 21.01 -6.51 -1.84
CA GLU A 90 20.47 -5.22 -2.31
C GLU A 90 18.96 -5.25 -2.60
N SER A 91 18.43 -6.40 -3.04
CA SER A 91 16.99 -6.59 -3.17
C SER A 91 16.30 -6.70 -1.81
N LEU A 92 16.93 -7.34 -0.82
CA LEU A 92 16.37 -7.41 0.54
C LEU A 92 16.32 -6.02 1.19
N LYS A 93 17.36 -5.19 1.00
CA LYS A 93 17.38 -3.79 1.47
C LYS A 93 16.27 -2.97 0.81
N ALA A 94 16.07 -3.12 -0.50
CA ALA A 94 15.00 -2.43 -1.22
C ALA A 94 13.61 -2.89 -0.74
N GLY A 95 13.42 -4.21 -0.56
CA GLY A 95 12.21 -4.77 0.03
C GLY A 95 11.94 -4.25 1.45
N ALA A 96 12.97 -4.21 2.30
CA ALA A 96 12.90 -3.66 3.65
C ALA A 96 12.46 -2.20 3.65
N MET A 97 13.00 -1.38 2.73
CA MET A 97 12.58 0.02 2.56
C MET A 97 11.11 0.13 2.14
N ALA A 98 10.67 -0.65 1.15
CA ALA A 98 9.28 -0.65 0.72
C ALA A 98 8.33 -1.06 1.86
N ILE A 99 8.67 -2.12 2.59
CA ILE A 99 7.88 -2.59 3.74
C ILE A 99 7.80 -1.53 4.84
N LYS A 100 8.93 -0.91 5.16
CA LYS A 100 9.02 0.14 6.17
C LYS A 100 8.17 1.34 5.80
N MET A 101 8.29 1.87 4.59
CA MET A 101 7.52 3.05 4.18
C MET A 101 6.02 2.75 4.05
N PHE A 102 5.65 1.54 3.60
CA PHE A 102 4.26 1.07 3.60
C PHE A 102 3.68 1.06 5.03
N GLY A 103 4.34 0.36 5.96
CA GLY A 103 3.89 0.29 7.35
C GLY A 103 3.88 1.66 8.04
N TRP A 104 4.84 2.53 7.74
CA TRP A 104 4.93 3.88 8.30
C TRP A 104 3.77 4.75 7.80
N PHE A 105 3.49 4.72 6.50
CA PHE A 105 2.34 5.42 5.93
C PHE A 105 1.03 4.98 6.61
N HIS A 106 0.79 3.67 6.74
CA HIS A 106 -0.41 3.15 7.37
C HIS A 106 -0.49 3.39 8.88
N ALA A 107 0.64 3.50 9.58
CA ALA A 107 0.67 3.89 10.98
C ALA A 107 0.09 5.29 11.23
N TYR A 108 0.15 6.16 10.23
CA TYR A 108 -0.45 7.49 10.28
C TYR A 108 -1.76 7.58 9.51
N ASN A 109 -2.15 6.57 8.74
CA ASN A 109 -3.40 6.56 7.99
C ASN A 109 -4.22 5.31 8.39
N PRO A 110 -4.69 5.25 9.65
CA PRO A 110 -5.40 4.08 10.15
C PRO A 110 -6.73 3.87 9.40
N ILE A 111 -7.14 2.61 9.34
CA ILE A 111 -8.38 2.17 8.72
C ILE A 111 -9.28 1.59 9.81
N GLU A 112 -10.59 1.84 9.69
CA GLU A 112 -11.61 1.23 10.53
C GLU A 112 -12.41 0.23 9.71
N GLN A 113 -12.44 -1.03 10.15
CA GLN A 113 -13.26 -2.10 9.57
C GLN A 113 -13.80 -2.97 10.71
N ASP A 114 -15.05 -3.42 10.61
CA ASP A 114 -15.67 -4.30 11.62
C ASP A 114 -15.60 -3.71 13.06
N ASN A 115 -15.74 -2.37 13.18
CA ASN A 115 -15.58 -1.58 14.40
C ASN A 115 -14.19 -1.70 15.07
N GLN A 116 -13.17 -2.05 14.28
CA GLN A 116 -11.79 -2.13 14.74
C GLN A 116 -10.92 -1.15 13.95
N LEU A 117 -10.21 -0.28 14.68
CA LEU A 117 -9.21 0.63 14.12
C LEU A 117 -7.84 -0.06 14.10
N PHE A 118 -7.21 -0.14 12.94
CA PHE A 118 -5.88 -0.74 12.76
C PHE A 118 -5.10 -0.02 11.67
N HIS A 119 -3.81 -0.34 11.52
CA HIS A 119 -2.94 0.24 10.50
C HIS A 119 -2.85 -0.69 9.29
N VAL A 120 -2.64 -1.98 9.54
CA VAL A 120 -2.52 -3.04 8.52
C VAL A 120 -3.19 -4.31 8.99
N ASP A 121 -3.49 -5.25 8.11
CA ASP A 121 -3.83 -6.63 8.50
C ASP A 121 -2.69 -7.60 8.21
N ASN A 122 -2.74 -8.80 8.77
CA ASN A 122 -1.70 -9.83 8.65
C ASN A 122 -1.71 -10.62 7.33
N THR A 123 -2.35 -10.07 6.29
CA THR A 123 -2.61 -10.78 5.02
C THR A 123 -2.06 -10.01 3.83
N VAL A 124 -2.19 -10.60 2.64
CA VAL A 124 -1.82 -9.96 1.36
C VAL A 124 -2.66 -8.73 0.99
N ASN A 125 -3.70 -8.37 1.76
CA ASN A 125 -4.37 -7.08 1.59
C ASN A 125 -3.40 -5.91 1.86
N PHE A 126 -2.47 -6.12 2.79
CA PHE A 126 -1.43 -5.16 3.16
C PHE A 126 -0.07 -5.81 2.93
N GLN A 127 0.41 -6.55 3.94
CA GLN A 127 1.68 -7.24 3.93
C GLN A 127 1.57 -8.52 4.77
N VAL A 128 2.20 -9.61 4.33
CA VAL A 128 2.15 -10.88 5.06
C VAL A 128 2.99 -10.78 6.34
N TYR A 129 2.33 -10.52 7.46
CA TYR A 129 2.94 -10.53 8.79
C TYR A 129 2.71 -11.87 9.48
N ARG A 130 3.80 -12.47 9.98
CA ARG A 130 3.78 -13.65 10.84
C ARG A 130 4.72 -13.47 12.00
N ASP A 131 4.20 -13.57 13.21
CA ASP A 131 5.01 -13.40 14.42
C ASP A 131 6.06 -14.52 14.56
N GLY A 132 7.26 -14.16 15.06
CA GLY A 132 8.37 -15.10 15.25
C GLY A 132 8.99 -15.68 13.98
N THR A 133 8.82 -15.03 12.83
CA THR A 133 9.40 -15.45 11.54
C THR A 133 10.60 -14.63 11.11
N ASP A 134 11.04 -13.67 11.93
CA ASP A 134 12.26 -12.93 11.67
C ASP A 134 13.49 -13.86 11.61
N ILE A 135 14.44 -13.52 10.73
CA ILE A 135 15.65 -14.31 10.52
C ILE A 135 16.86 -13.41 10.33
N PRO A 136 18.08 -13.89 10.69
CA PRO A 136 19.27 -13.04 10.68
C PRO A 136 19.57 -12.34 9.35
N ARG A 137 19.33 -13.02 8.22
CA ARG A 137 19.67 -12.47 6.89
C ARG A 137 18.79 -11.30 6.49
N THR A 138 17.48 -11.38 6.70
CA THR A 138 16.56 -10.26 6.41
C THR A 138 16.68 -9.17 7.47
N ASN A 139 16.95 -9.54 8.73
CA ASN A 139 17.23 -8.59 9.81
C ASN A 139 18.43 -7.70 9.47
N ALA A 140 19.54 -8.30 8.99
CA ALA A 140 20.72 -7.54 8.59
C ALA A 140 20.43 -6.53 7.45
N ALA A 141 19.60 -6.92 6.47
CA ALA A 141 19.21 -6.01 5.39
C ALA A 141 18.37 -4.82 5.90
N PHE A 142 17.48 -5.05 6.87
CA PHE A 142 16.74 -3.98 7.52
C PHE A 142 17.65 -3.09 8.37
N ASP A 143 18.59 -3.66 9.11
CA ASP A 143 19.53 -2.93 9.97
C ASP A 143 20.35 -1.90 9.18
N GLU A 144 20.78 -2.25 7.98
CA GLU A 144 21.52 -1.35 7.08
C GLU A 144 20.72 -0.14 6.61
N ILE A 145 19.39 -0.24 6.56
CA ILE A 145 18.51 0.82 6.07
C ILE A 145 17.68 1.49 7.16
N ARG A 146 17.83 1.05 8.42
CA ARG A 146 16.91 1.42 9.52
C ARG A 146 16.79 2.93 9.71
N THR A 147 17.90 3.66 9.57
CA THR A 147 18.00 5.13 9.69
C THR A 147 17.72 5.90 8.40
N LEU A 148 17.21 5.25 7.36
CA LEU A 148 16.93 5.88 6.06
C LEU A 148 15.44 5.95 5.77
N ALA A 149 14.96 6.90 4.97
CA ALA A 149 13.59 6.89 4.45
C ALA A 149 13.57 7.26 2.97
N TYR A 150 12.62 6.72 2.21
CA TYR A 150 12.48 7.00 0.78
C TYR A 150 11.13 7.64 0.50
N ILE A 151 11.14 8.94 0.21
CA ILE A 151 9.99 9.84 0.28
C ILE A 151 9.86 10.68 -0.99
N GLU A 152 8.74 11.39 -1.13
CA GLU A 152 8.59 12.38 -2.19
C GLU A 152 9.60 13.53 -2.04
N LYS A 153 9.90 14.21 -3.14
CA LYS A 153 10.89 15.30 -3.17
C LYS A 153 10.56 16.45 -2.23
N ASP A 154 9.28 16.70 -1.99
CA ASP A 154 8.75 17.77 -1.15
C ASP A 154 8.52 17.35 0.30
N ASP A 155 9.13 16.24 0.73
CA ASP A 155 9.05 15.68 2.08
C ASP A 155 7.72 15.00 2.45
N ASP A 156 6.85 14.71 1.49
CA ASP A 156 5.66 13.91 1.75
C ASP A 156 6.02 12.47 2.15
N LEU A 157 5.43 12.03 3.27
CA LEU A 157 5.33 10.63 3.65
C LEU A 157 4.42 9.93 2.65
N VAL A 158 4.98 8.96 1.94
CA VAL A 158 4.31 8.27 0.86
C VAL A 158 4.41 6.76 1.05
N GLU A 159 3.36 6.07 0.63
CA GLU A 159 3.32 4.62 0.55
C GLU A 159 4.23 4.10 -0.58
N LEU A 160 4.98 3.02 -0.31
CA LEU A 160 5.77 2.31 -1.31
C LEU A 160 5.09 0.98 -1.65
N PHE A 161 4.31 0.97 -2.74
CA PHE A 161 3.61 -0.22 -3.19
C PHE A 161 4.55 -1.24 -3.83
N TYR A 162 4.27 -2.52 -3.61
CA TYR A 162 4.96 -3.61 -4.32
C TYR A 162 4.01 -4.75 -4.73
N ARG A 163 4.49 -5.60 -5.63
CA ARG A 163 3.83 -6.84 -6.09
C ARG A 163 4.88 -7.90 -6.44
N ALA A 164 4.48 -9.17 -6.48
CA ALA A 164 5.33 -10.30 -6.85
C ALA A 164 6.07 -10.09 -8.18
N GLY A 165 5.32 -9.73 -9.22
CA GLY A 165 5.81 -9.68 -10.58
C GLY A 165 6.30 -11.03 -11.12
N TYR A 166 6.85 -10.99 -12.32
CA TYR A 166 7.33 -12.16 -13.03
C TYR A 166 8.83 -12.38 -12.76
N PRO A 167 9.29 -13.64 -12.61
CA PRO A 167 10.69 -13.95 -12.39
C PRO A 167 11.57 -13.55 -13.58
N ASN A 168 12.88 -13.39 -13.33
CA ASN A 168 13.93 -13.20 -14.33
C ASN A 168 13.78 -11.96 -15.23
N GLN A 169 13.09 -10.91 -14.77
CA GLN A 169 12.99 -9.65 -15.51
C GLN A 169 12.71 -8.47 -14.59
N ALA A 170 13.03 -7.26 -15.05
CA ALA A 170 12.81 -6.03 -14.29
C ALA A 170 11.33 -5.63 -14.15
N ASN A 171 10.40 -6.26 -14.88
CA ASN A 171 8.97 -5.94 -14.82
C ASN A 171 8.66 -4.44 -15.01
N TYR A 172 9.09 -3.89 -16.16
CA TYR A 172 8.93 -2.47 -16.51
C TYR A 172 7.49 -1.94 -16.40
N GLN A 173 6.48 -2.80 -16.52
CA GLN A 173 5.08 -2.42 -16.35
C GLN A 173 4.76 -1.86 -14.95
N TYR A 174 5.50 -2.26 -13.90
CA TYR A 174 5.27 -1.76 -12.55
C TYR A 174 5.99 -0.44 -12.25
N LYS A 175 7.09 -0.15 -12.95
CA LYS A 175 7.80 1.13 -12.84
C LYS A 175 6.87 2.32 -13.10
N ASN A 176 6.11 2.27 -14.20
CA ASN A 176 5.18 3.35 -14.56
C ASN A 176 4.02 3.50 -13.55
N ALA A 177 3.76 2.47 -12.75
CA ALA A 177 2.75 2.48 -11.69
C ALA A 177 3.34 2.80 -10.31
N GLN A 178 4.58 3.29 -10.24
CA GLN A 178 5.26 3.65 -8.99
C GLN A 178 5.26 2.50 -7.96
N LYS A 179 5.56 1.30 -8.45
CA LYS A 179 5.41 0.05 -7.71
C LYS A 179 6.60 -0.87 -7.94
N MET A 180 7.17 -1.40 -6.87
CA MET A 180 8.29 -2.34 -6.97
C MET A 180 7.82 -3.76 -7.29
N SER A 181 8.50 -4.41 -8.22
CA SER A 181 8.40 -5.86 -8.41
C SER A 181 9.35 -6.55 -7.43
N GLN A 182 8.85 -7.49 -6.63
CA GLN A 182 9.67 -8.36 -5.76
C GLN A 182 10.67 -9.16 -6.59
N ASN A 183 10.20 -9.91 -7.60
CA ASN A 183 11.09 -10.65 -8.50
C ASN A 183 11.99 -9.72 -9.31
N GLY A 184 11.49 -8.55 -9.68
CA GLY A 184 12.26 -7.59 -10.47
C GLY A 184 13.36 -6.90 -9.69
N SER A 185 13.16 -6.58 -8.40
CA SER A 185 14.23 -6.07 -7.54
C SER A 185 15.36 -7.09 -7.40
N HIS A 186 15.01 -8.38 -7.27
CA HIS A 186 16.02 -9.44 -7.24
C HIS A 186 16.76 -9.54 -8.58
N PHE A 187 16.05 -9.54 -9.70
CA PHE A 187 16.67 -9.59 -11.03
C PHE A 187 17.60 -8.40 -11.29
N LEU A 188 17.18 -7.17 -10.97
CA LEU A 188 17.98 -5.97 -11.14
C LEU A 188 19.26 -6.04 -10.30
N ALA A 189 19.16 -6.50 -9.06
CA ALA A 189 20.31 -6.68 -8.19
C ALA A 189 21.26 -7.77 -8.69
N ASP A 190 20.73 -8.95 -9.00
CA ASP A 190 21.50 -10.16 -9.30
C ASP A 190 22.08 -10.18 -10.72
N LYS A 191 21.34 -9.68 -11.71
CA LYS A 191 21.70 -9.73 -13.13
C LYS A 191 22.18 -8.41 -13.69
N GLN A 192 21.82 -7.29 -13.07
CA GLN A 192 22.20 -5.96 -13.54
C GLN A 192 23.08 -5.19 -12.55
N ASN A 193 23.42 -5.81 -11.41
CA ASN A 193 24.28 -5.23 -10.37
C ASN A 193 23.74 -3.92 -9.79
N TYR A 194 22.41 -3.77 -9.73
CA TYR A 194 21.79 -2.60 -9.12
C TYR A 194 21.91 -2.68 -7.61
N ASN A 195 22.33 -1.58 -6.98
CA ASN A 195 22.21 -1.42 -5.54
C ASN A 195 20.78 -1.02 -5.13
N MET A 196 20.52 -1.01 -3.82
CA MET A 196 19.22 -0.65 -3.25
C MET A 196 18.68 0.67 -3.79
N LEU A 197 19.49 1.73 -3.81
CA LEU A 197 19.04 3.05 -4.24
C LEU A 197 18.66 3.05 -5.73
N GLN A 198 19.44 2.37 -6.58
CA GLN A 198 19.12 2.24 -8.01
C GLN A 198 17.83 1.44 -8.23
N ILE A 199 17.59 0.39 -7.45
CA ILE A 199 16.32 -0.36 -7.47
C ILE A 199 15.14 0.55 -7.09
N LEU A 200 15.29 1.31 -6.00
CA LEU A 200 14.25 2.24 -5.56
C LEU A 200 13.98 3.31 -6.61
N GLN A 201 15.03 3.94 -7.17
CA GLN A 201 14.91 4.93 -8.24
C GLN A 201 14.27 4.36 -9.51
N PHE A 202 14.50 3.09 -9.82
CA PHE A 202 13.91 2.43 -10.97
C PHE A 202 12.38 2.28 -10.82
N TYR A 203 11.89 1.90 -9.65
CA TYR A 203 10.45 1.64 -9.44
C TYR A 203 9.65 2.82 -8.92
N TYR A 204 10.30 3.74 -8.22
CA TYR A 204 9.66 4.84 -7.49
C TYR A 204 10.29 6.17 -7.91
N GLU A 205 10.02 6.55 -9.15
CA GLU A 205 10.59 7.75 -9.76
C GLU A 205 10.18 9.03 -9.03
N GLY A 206 11.03 10.05 -9.09
CA GLY A 206 10.70 11.36 -8.53
C GLY A 206 10.84 11.46 -7.01
N ARG A 207 11.38 10.43 -6.35
CA ARG A 207 11.58 10.38 -4.90
C ARG A 207 13.03 10.60 -4.48
N LYS A 208 13.25 10.78 -3.18
CA LYS A 208 14.57 10.97 -2.58
C LYS A 208 14.79 10.05 -1.37
N LEU A 209 16.03 9.65 -1.18
CA LEU A 209 16.49 8.97 0.02
C LEU A 209 16.99 10.02 1.01
N ILE A 210 16.50 9.95 2.24
CA ILE A 210 16.93 10.81 3.34
C ILE A 210 17.43 9.97 4.51
N GLN A 211 18.21 10.58 5.39
CA GLN A 211 18.51 10.03 6.70
C GLN A 211 17.50 10.60 7.71
N ILE A 212 16.95 9.73 8.55
CA ILE A 212 16.05 10.11 9.65
C ILE A 212 16.82 10.05 10.99
N PRO A 213 16.41 10.86 11.99
CA PRO A 213 17.07 10.91 13.30
C PRO A 213 17.13 9.56 14.03
#